data_AF-A0A3N5S9V9-F1
#
_entry.id   AF-A0A3N5S9V9-F1
#
_cell.length_a   1.000
_cell.length_b   1.000
_cell.length_c   1.000
_cell.angle_alpha   90.00
_cell.angle_beta   90.00
_cell.angle_gamma   90.00
#
_symmetry.space_group_name_H-M   'P 1'
#
loop_
_entity.id
_entity.type
_entity.pdbx_description
1 polymer ?
#
loop_
_entity_poly.entity_id
_entity_poly.type
_entity_poly.pdbx_seq_one_letter_code
_entity_poly.pdbx_strand_id
1 'polypeptide(L)'
;MVIRIILLLLQISFTAHIYFLIQYVLRREGRSLRRFINTAIGNIVLAGALTVVVIFRPDLIRNVNLQFLLWMMAGLIMVIMIMIKITILRNMYRRSQDPENYHFNFFGKKVLHSKVVLQEEIYIFLFTIPFFLFCGAYFFARLVNLIMFGQL
;
A
#
# COMPACT_ATOMS: atom_id res chain seq x y z
N MET A 1 -15.20 11.46 -17.11
CA MET A 1 -15.26 10.25 -16.23
C MET A 1 -14.32 9.15 -16.70
N VAL A 2 -14.34 8.75 -17.98
CA VAL A 2 -13.52 7.66 -18.52
C VAL A 2 -12.03 7.77 -18.19
N ILE A 3 -11.38 8.93 -18.43
CA ILE A 3 -9.95 9.11 -18.10
C ILE A 3 -9.67 8.93 -16.60
N ARG A 4 -10.55 9.40 -15.72
CA ARG A 4 -10.37 9.25 -14.26
C ARG A 4 -10.40 7.78 -13.86
N ILE A 5 -11.31 6.99 -14.44
CA ILE A 5 -11.40 5.55 -14.20
C ILE A 5 -10.13 4.85 -14.70
N ILE A 6 -9.69 5.15 -15.92
CA ILE A 6 -8.46 4.56 -16.48
C ILE A 6 -7.24 4.91 -15.63
N LEU A 7 -7.11 6.17 -15.19
CA LEU A 7 -6.02 6.60 -14.31
C LEU A 7 -6.05 5.87 -12.95
N LEU A 8 -7.23 5.71 -12.34
CA LEU A 8 -7.38 4.96 -11.09
C LEU A 8 -7.05 3.47 -11.26
N LEU A 9 -7.50 2.85 -12.35
CA LEU A 9 -7.16 1.46 -12.68
C LEU A 9 -5.66 1.30 -12.90
N LEU A 10 -5.05 2.23 -13.64
CA LEU A 10 -3.60 2.25 -13.87
C LEU A 10 -2.84 2.36 -12.55
N GLN A 11 -3.29 3.24 -11.65
CA GLN A 11 -2.67 3.43 -10.34
C GLN A 11 -2.75 2.18 -9.44
N ILE A 12 -3.91 1.52 -9.39
CA ILE A 12 -4.10 0.27 -8.64
C ILE A 12 -3.24 -0.84 -9.27
N SER A 13 -3.28 -0.96 -10.60
CA SER A 13 -2.53 -1.99 -11.34
C SER A 13 -1.02 -1.80 -11.22
N PHE A 14 -0.53 -0.56 -11.21
CA PHE A 14 0.87 -0.24 -10.97
C PHE A 14 1.31 -0.59 -9.55
N THR A 15 0.45 -0.32 -8.56
CA THR A 15 0.69 -0.73 -7.18
C THR A 15 0.79 -2.25 -7.04
N ALA A 16 -0.14 -2.98 -7.67
CA ALA A 16 -0.11 -4.44 -7.71
C ALA A 16 1.13 -4.98 -8.42
N HIS A 17 1.59 -4.30 -9.48
CA HIS A 17 2.80 -4.64 -10.22
C HIS A 17 4.05 -4.56 -9.34
N ILE A 18 4.23 -3.47 -8.58
CA ILE A 18 5.31 -3.32 -7.61
C ILE A 18 5.24 -4.42 -6.54
N TYR A 19 4.03 -4.72 -6.05
CA TYR A 19 3.85 -5.80 -5.07
C TYR A 19 4.31 -7.16 -5.61
N PHE A 20 3.95 -7.52 -6.85
CA PHE A 20 4.39 -8.78 -7.45
C PHE A 20 5.89 -8.82 -7.71
N LEU A 21 6.51 -7.70 -8.04
CA LEU A 21 7.96 -7.59 -8.15
C LEU A 21 8.64 -7.91 -6.81
N ILE A 22 8.20 -7.26 -5.72
CA ILE A 22 8.73 -7.51 -4.38
C ILE A 22 8.55 -8.98 -3.99
N GLN A 23 7.36 -9.55 -4.20
CA GLN A 23 7.10 -10.97 -3.92
C GLN A 23 7.99 -11.91 -4.72
N TYR A 24 8.24 -11.60 -6.00
CA TYR A 24 9.12 -12.40 -6.84
C TYR A 24 10.57 -12.34 -6.36
N VAL A 25 11.07 -11.15 -5.99
CA VAL A 25 12.43 -10.99 -5.46
C VAL A 25 12.62 -11.79 -4.17
N LEU A 26 11.62 -11.76 -3.27
CA LEU A 26 11.67 -12.44 -1.98
C LEU A 26 11.53 -13.97 -2.09
N ARG A 27 10.59 -14.47 -2.90
CA ARG A 27 10.24 -15.91 -2.92
C ARG A 27 10.80 -16.67 -4.12
N ARG A 28 11.22 -15.97 -5.18
CA ARG A 28 11.69 -16.52 -6.46
C ARG A 28 10.73 -17.55 -7.08
N GLU A 29 9.43 -17.41 -6.81
CA GLU A 29 8.41 -18.33 -7.32
C GLU A 29 7.99 -17.96 -8.75
N GLY A 30 7.90 -18.95 -9.64
CA GLY A 30 7.43 -18.75 -11.02
C GLY A 30 6.00 -18.22 -11.14
N ARG A 31 5.16 -18.45 -10.12
CA ARG A 31 3.80 -17.88 -10.05
C ARG A 31 3.83 -16.35 -9.90
N SER A 32 4.72 -15.83 -9.06
CA SER A 32 4.90 -14.38 -8.87
C SER A 32 5.44 -13.72 -10.14
N LEU A 33 6.36 -14.40 -10.85
CA LEU A 33 6.86 -13.94 -12.15
C LEU A 33 5.75 -13.83 -13.20
N ARG A 34 4.89 -14.86 -13.33
CA ARG A 34 3.76 -14.81 -14.27
C ARG A 34 2.80 -13.65 -13.97
N ARG A 35 2.49 -13.42 -12.69
CA ARG A 35 1.63 -12.29 -12.27
C ARG A 35 2.29 -10.93 -12.53
N PHE A 36 3.59 -10.83 -12.31
CA PHE A 36 4.37 -9.63 -12.63
C PHE A 36 4.34 -9.34 -14.14
N ILE A 37 4.55 -10.34 -14.99
CA ILE A 37 4.48 -10.19 -16.46
C ILE A 37 3.07 -9.79 -16.89
N ASN A 38 2.04 -10.45 -16.37
CA ASN A 38 0.65 -10.13 -16.73
C ASN A 38 0.28 -8.69 -16.35
N THR A 39 0.72 -8.22 -15.17
CA THR A 39 0.50 -6.82 -14.75
C THR A 39 1.33 -5.83 -15.57
N ALA A 40 2.54 -6.19 -16.00
CA ALA A 40 3.32 -5.35 -16.93
C ALA A 40 2.58 -5.17 -18.26
N ILE A 41 2.13 -6.27 -18.88
CA ILE A 41 1.38 -6.22 -20.14
C ILE A 41 0.09 -5.41 -19.96
N GLY A 42 -0.67 -5.66 -18.88
CA GLY A 42 -1.88 -4.90 -18.58
C GLY A 42 -1.63 -3.40 -18.42
N ASN A 43 -0.54 -3.02 -17.73
CA ASN A 43 -0.16 -1.62 -17.55
C ASN A 43 0.25 -0.96 -18.87
N ILE A 44 1.01 -1.67 -19.73
CA ILE A 44 1.39 -1.18 -21.05
C ILE A 44 0.15 -0.96 -21.93
N VAL A 45 -0.78 -1.91 -21.95
CA VAL A 45 -2.02 -1.80 -22.73
C VAL A 45 -2.90 -0.66 -22.21
N LEU A 46 -3.08 -0.54 -20.89
CA LEU A 46 -3.86 0.54 -20.28
C LEU A 46 -3.22 1.92 -20.52
N ALA A 47 -1.90 2.02 -20.39
CA ALA A 47 -1.15 3.24 -20.68
C ALA A 47 -1.26 3.63 -22.16
N GLY A 48 -1.09 2.66 -23.07
CA GLY A 48 -1.25 2.87 -24.50
C GLY A 48 -2.66 3.33 -24.87
N ALA A 49 -3.69 2.68 -24.31
CA ALA A 49 -5.08 3.10 -24.51
C ALA A 49 -5.32 4.53 -23.99
N LEU A 50 -4.77 4.88 -22.82
CA LEU A 50 -4.83 6.23 -22.30
C LEU A 50 -4.16 7.23 -23.25
N THR A 51 -2.95 6.94 -23.74
CA THR A 51 -2.24 7.79 -24.69
C THR A 51 -3.05 8.04 -25.95
N VAL A 52 -3.67 6.99 -26.52
CA VAL A 52 -4.55 7.11 -27.70
C VAL A 52 -5.73 8.05 -27.40
N VAL A 53 -6.45 7.82 -26.30
CA VAL A 53 -7.59 8.67 -25.90
C VAL A 53 -7.17 10.13 -25.75
N VAL A 54 -6.00 10.38 -25.17
CA VAL A 54 -5.48 11.72 -24.93
C VAL A 54 -5.13 12.44 -26.24
N ILE A 55 -4.54 11.74 -27.21
CA ILE A 55 -4.21 12.30 -28.53
C ILE A 55 -5.49 12.72 -29.27
N PHE A 56 -6.52 11.87 -29.25
CA PHE A 56 -7.77 12.15 -29.97
C PHE A 56 -8.71 13.12 -29.22
N ARG A 57 -8.61 13.22 -27.89
CA ARG A 57 -9.48 14.03 -27.05
C ARG A 57 -8.70 14.70 -25.90
N PRO A 58 -7.81 15.66 -26.21
CA PRO A 58 -6.94 16.30 -25.22
C PRO A 58 -7.74 17.11 -24.17
N ASP A 59 -8.95 17.55 -24.51
CA ASP A 59 -9.85 18.29 -23.61
C ASP A 59 -10.22 17.47 -22.35
N LEU A 60 -10.18 16.14 -22.46
CA LEU A 60 -10.48 15.25 -21.34
C LEU A 60 -9.40 15.29 -20.26
N ILE A 61 -8.14 15.61 -20.59
CA ILE A 61 -7.06 15.81 -19.60
C ILE A 61 -7.27 17.10 -18.82
N ARG A 62 -7.66 18.19 -19.51
CA ARG A 62 -7.82 19.50 -18.85
C ARG A 62 -8.85 19.48 -17.73
N ASN A 63 -9.80 18.55 -17.80
CA ASN A 63 -10.85 18.34 -16.80
C ASN A 63 -10.50 17.27 -15.74
N VAL A 64 -9.25 16.79 -15.71
CA VAL A 64 -8.80 15.86 -14.68
C VAL A 64 -8.60 16.64 -13.39
N ASN A 65 -9.36 16.26 -12.37
CA ASN A 65 -9.19 16.79 -11.03
C ASN A 65 -7.97 16.09 -10.40
N LEU A 66 -6.80 16.73 -10.51
CA LEU A 66 -5.53 16.24 -9.94
C LEU A 66 -5.61 16.10 -8.43
N GLN A 67 -6.33 16.99 -7.75
CA GLN A 67 -6.51 16.95 -6.31
C GLN A 67 -7.24 15.68 -5.86
N PHE A 68 -8.29 15.28 -6.58
CA PHE A 68 -8.97 14.01 -6.34
C PHE A 68 -8.05 12.81 -6.55
N LEU A 69 -7.21 12.84 -7.59
CA LEU A 69 -6.28 11.74 -7.89
C LEU A 69 -5.20 11.61 -6.80
N LEU A 70 -4.63 12.74 -6.36
CA LEU A 70 -3.68 12.77 -5.25
C LEU A 70 -4.31 12.31 -3.94
N TRP A 71 -5.55 12.70 -3.68
CA TRP A 71 -6.32 12.22 -2.51
C TRP A 71 -6.50 10.71 -2.53
N MET A 72 -6.91 10.14 -3.66
CA MET A 72 -7.01 8.69 -3.83
C MET A 72 -5.66 7.99 -3.67
N MET A 73 -4.57 8.59 -4.17
CA MET A 73 -3.21 8.07 -4.01
C MET A 73 -2.73 8.07 -2.57
N ALA A 74 -2.96 9.17 -1.85
CA ALA A 74 -2.65 9.24 -0.42
C ALA A 74 -3.45 8.18 0.37
N GLY A 75 -4.74 8.00 0.06
CA GLY A 75 -5.57 6.96 0.66
C GLY A 75 -5.03 5.55 0.41
N LEU A 76 -4.64 5.25 -0.83
CA LEU A 76 -4.06 3.96 -1.19
C LEU A 76 -2.75 3.70 -0.43
N ILE A 77 -1.84 4.68 -0.39
CA ILE A 77 -0.57 4.57 0.34
C ILE A 77 -0.85 4.36 1.83
N MET A 78 -1.75 5.14 2.43
CA MET A 78 -2.14 5.01 3.83
C MET A 78 -2.64 3.59 4.14
N VAL A 79 -3.54 3.04 3.33
CA VAL A 79 -4.07 1.67 3.53
C VAL A 79 -2.96 0.63 3.45
N ILE A 80 -2.04 0.74 2.49
CA ILE A 80 -0.89 -0.17 2.40
C ILE A 80 -0.03 -0.08 3.66
N MET A 81 0.26 1.13 4.14
CA MET A 81 1.04 1.33 5.36
C MET A 81 0.36 0.74 6.61
N ILE A 82 -0.97 0.83 6.70
CA ILE A 82 -1.74 0.17 7.77
C ILE A 82 -1.61 -1.35 7.67
N MET A 83 -1.79 -1.91 6.47
CA MET A 83 -1.71 -3.36 6.25
C MET A 83 -0.34 -3.93 6.62
N ILE A 84 0.75 -3.20 6.31
CA ILE A 84 2.11 -3.58 6.73
C ILE A 84 2.20 -3.61 8.26
N LYS A 85 1.73 -2.57 8.95
CA LYS A 85 1.77 -2.50 10.43
C LYS A 85 0.93 -3.61 11.08
N ILE A 86 -0.29 -3.84 10.59
CA ILE A 86 -1.15 -4.94 11.06
C ILE A 86 -0.45 -6.29 10.89
N THR A 87 0.21 -6.52 9.75
CA THR A 87 0.92 -7.77 9.48
C THR A 87 2.08 -7.98 10.46
N ILE A 88 2.88 -6.94 10.71
CA ILE A 88 3.98 -6.98 11.68
C ILE A 88 3.45 -7.27 13.08
N LEU A 89 2.44 -6.53 13.54
CA LEU A 89 1.85 -6.72 14.87
C LEU A 89 1.25 -8.12 15.03
N ARG A 90 0.55 -8.64 14.01
CA ARG A 90 -0.01 -9.99 14.02
C ARG A 90 1.09 -11.04 14.13
N ASN A 91 2.17 -10.89 13.39
CA ASN A 91 3.31 -11.82 13.42
C ASN A 91 4.02 -11.79 14.78
N MET A 92 4.25 -10.60 15.34
CA MET A 92 4.78 -10.43 16.69
C MET A 92 3.89 -11.08 17.75
N TYR A 93 2.57 -10.83 17.67
CA TYR A 93 1.61 -11.43 18.59
C TYR A 93 1.64 -12.95 18.51
N ARG A 94 1.64 -13.53 17.31
CA ARG A 94 1.74 -14.98 17.12
C ARG A 94 3.03 -15.55 17.73
N ARG A 95 4.19 -14.93 17.49
CA ARG A 95 5.47 -15.37 18.07
C ARG A 95 5.52 -15.22 19.58
N SER A 96 4.83 -14.22 20.13
CA SER A 96 4.76 -14.01 21.59
C SER A 96 4.00 -15.12 22.32
N GLN A 97 3.12 -15.85 21.63
CA GLN A 97 2.37 -16.98 22.21
C GLN A 97 3.15 -18.29 22.22
N ASP A 98 4.23 -18.38 21.44
CA ASP A 98 5.06 -19.57 21.33
C ASP A 98 5.86 -19.82 22.64
N PRO A 99 5.74 -21.00 23.28
CA PRO A 99 6.48 -21.34 24.49
C PRO A 99 7.99 -21.16 24.39
N GLU A 100 8.58 -21.29 23.19
CA GLU A 100 10.03 -21.08 23.01
C GLU A 100 10.45 -19.61 23.16
N ASN A 101 9.51 -18.68 23.01
CA ASN A 101 9.77 -17.25 22.96
C ASN A 101 9.45 -16.52 24.27
N TYR A 102 9.11 -17.25 25.34
CA TYR A 102 8.93 -16.67 26.66
C TYR A 102 9.28 -17.67 27.77
N HIS A 103 9.54 -17.12 28.95
CA HIS A 103 9.58 -17.89 30.19
C HIS A 103 8.75 -17.18 31.25
N PHE A 104 8.40 -17.90 32.31
CA PHE A 104 7.80 -17.31 33.49
C PHE A 104 8.90 -16.98 34.50
N ASN A 105 8.87 -15.78 35.07
CA ASN A 105 9.77 -15.43 36.16
C ASN A 105 9.32 -16.08 37.48
N PHE A 106 10.08 -15.86 38.55
CA PHE A 106 9.77 -16.37 39.89
C PHE A 106 8.35 -15.99 40.39
N PHE A 107 7.79 -14.87 39.93
CA PHE A 107 6.44 -14.39 40.28
C PHE A 107 5.34 -14.88 39.33
N GLY A 108 5.64 -15.81 38.42
CA GLY A 108 4.68 -16.29 37.41
C GLY A 108 4.38 -15.26 36.32
N LYS A 109 5.14 -14.17 36.20
CA LYS A 109 4.98 -13.17 35.13
C LYS A 109 5.66 -13.65 33.86
N LYS A 110 4.93 -13.59 32.74
CA LYS A 110 5.45 -13.89 31.40
C LYS A 110 6.50 -12.84 30.99
N VAL A 111 7.71 -13.30 30.68
CA VAL A 111 8.82 -12.48 30.17
C VAL A 111 9.16 -12.96 28.77
N LEU A 112 9.04 -12.06 27.79
CA LEU A 112 9.30 -12.36 26.38
C LEU A 112 10.81 -12.28 26.08
N HIS A 113 11.29 -13.17 25.23
CA HIS A 113 12.63 -13.10 24.67
C HIS A 113 12.69 -12.09 23.51
N SER A 114 13.87 -11.51 23.27
CA SER A 114 14.08 -10.54 22.17
C SER A 114 13.80 -11.11 20.77
N LYS A 115 13.77 -12.44 20.63
CA LYS A 115 13.45 -13.15 19.37
C LYS A 115 12.00 -12.95 18.90
N VAL A 116 11.10 -12.44 19.75
CA VAL A 116 9.70 -12.16 19.39
C VAL A 116 9.58 -11.07 18.31
N VAL A 117 10.52 -10.12 18.31
CA VAL A 117 10.52 -8.98 17.38
C VAL A 117 11.75 -9.04 16.49
N LEU A 118 11.55 -9.16 15.18
CA LEU A 118 12.66 -9.20 14.23
C LEU A 118 13.15 -7.78 13.94
N GLN A 119 14.47 -7.59 13.82
CA GLN A 119 15.05 -6.26 13.53
C GLN A 119 14.52 -5.68 12.21
N GLU A 120 14.38 -6.50 11.18
CA GLU A 120 13.78 -6.12 9.89
C GLU A 120 12.36 -5.56 10.03
N GLU A 121 11.54 -6.16 10.90
CA GLU A 121 10.17 -5.69 11.16
C GLU A 121 10.18 -4.34 11.86
N ILE A 122 11.14 -4.08 12.75
CA ILE A 122 11.32 -2.77 13.42
C ILE A 122 11.69 -1.71 12.38
N TYR A 123 12.66 -2.00 11.51
CA TYR A 123 13.09 -1.05 10.47
C TYR A 123 11.95 -0.73 9.50
N ILE A 124 11.22 -1.75 9.04
CA ILE A 124 10.05 -1.56 8.17
C ILE A 124 8.97 -0.75 8.91
N PHE A 125 8.68 -1.09 10.15
CA PHE A 125 7.68 -0.37 10.95
C PHE A 125 8.03 1.11 11.06
N LEU A 126 9.25 1.44 11.50
CA LEU A 126 9.72 2.82 11.64
C LEU A 126 9.74 3.58 10.31
N PHE A 127 10.24 2.96 9.24
CA PHE A 127 10.30 3.58 7.93
C PHE A 127 8.91 3.90 7.36
N THR A 128 7.90 3.07 7.67
CA THR A 128 6.53 3.30 7.21
C THR A 128 5.74 4.31 8.05
N ILE A 129 6.28 4.83 9.16
CA ILE A 129 5.58 5.82 10.00
C ILE A 129 5.44 7.17 9.30
N PRO A 130 6.51 7.82 8.79
CA PRO A 130 6.39 9.12 8.15
C PRO A 130 5.38 9.12 7.00
N PHE A 131 5.47 8.13 6.11
CA PHE A 131 4.52 8.00 4.99
C PHE A 131 3.09 7.77 5.44
N PHE A 132 2.89 6.96 6.47
CA PHE A 132 1.56 6.74 7.04
C PHE A 132 0.97 8.04 7.62
N LEU A 133 1.77 8.80 8.37
CA LEU A 133 1.33 10.04 8.99
C LEU A 133 1.06 11.12 7.93
N PHE A 134 1.96 11.33 6.97
CA PHE A 134 1.78 12.33 5.92
C PHE A 134 0.59 12.00 5.01
N CYS A 135 0.54 10.79 4.45
CA CYS A 135 -0.54 10.40 3.56
C CYS A 135 -1.87 10.28 4.31
N GLY A 136 -1.84 9.76 5.55
CA GLY A 136 -3.02 9.63 6.39
C GLY A 136 -3.59 10.99 6.81
N ALA A 137 -2.76 11.90 7.31
CA ALA A 137 -3.20 13.24 7.67
C ALA A 137 -3.80 13.98 6.46
N TYR A 138 -3.14 13.92 5.30
CA TYR A 138 -3.69 14.51 4.08
C TYR A 138 -5.03 13.88 3.67
N PHE A 139 -5.11 12.55 3.66
CA PHE A 139 -6.34 11.84 3.29
C PHE A 139 -7.51 12.20 4.22
N PHE A 140 -7.29 12.15 5.53
CA PHE A 140 -8.32 12.48 6.52
C PHE A 140 -8.70 13.96 6.50
N ALA A 141 -7.74 14.88 6.37
CA ALA A 141 -8.05 16.30 6.26
C ALA A 141 -8.97 16.60 5.08
N ARG A 142 -8.69 15.99 3.91
CA ARG A 142 -9.57 16.13 2.72
C ARG A 142 -10.89 15.40 2.88
N LEU A 143 -10.91 14.24 3.54
CA LEU A 143 -12.15 13.52 3.83
C LEU A 143 -13.07 14.36 4.75
N VAL A 144 -12.52 14.98 5.79
CA VAL A 144 -13.27 15.88 6.68
C VAL A 144 -13.80 17.08 5.91
N ASN A 145 -12.97 17.71 5.07
CA ASN A 145 -13.43 18.82 4.23
C ASN A 145 -14.55 18.40 3.27
N LEU A 146 -14.46 17.20 2.69
CA LEU A 146 -15.49 16.68 1.80
C LEU A 146 -16.81 16.47 2.55
N ILE A 147 -16.76 15.94 3.78
CA ILE A 147 -17.95 15.70 4.61
C ILE A 147 -18.58 17.01 5.10
N MET A 148 -17.77 17.96 5.57
CA MET A 148 -18.27 19.20 6.18
C MET A 148 -18.64 20.28 5.16
N PHE A 149 -17.86 20.41 4.09
CA PHE A 149 -17.96 21.53 3.14
C PHE A 149 -18.31 21.08 1.72
N GLY A 150 -18.40 19.78 1.45
CA GLY A 150 -18.66 19.25 0.11
C GLY A 150 -17.51 19.45 -0.87
N GLN A 151 -16.32 19.80 -0.38
CA GLN A 151 -15.15 20.13 -1.19
C GLN A 151 -13.96 19.23 -0.86
N LEU A 152 -13.29 18.78 -1.91
CA LEU A 152 -12.02 18.06 -1.83
C LEU A 152 -10.85 19.02 -1.65
#